data_AF-A0A0V8ILG5-F1
#
_entry.id   AF-A0A0V8ILG5-F1
#
_cell.length_a   1.000
_cell.length_b   1.000
_cell.length_c   1.000
_cell.angle_alpha   90.00
_cell.angle_beta   90.00
_cell.angle_gamma   90.00
#
_symmetry.space_group_name_H-M   'P 1'
#
loop_
_entity.id
_entity.type
_entity.pdbx_description
1 polymer ?
#
loop_
_entity_poly.entity_id
_entity_poly.type
_entity_poly.pdbx_seq_one_letter_code
_entity_poly.pdbx_strand_id
1 'polypeptide(L)'
;MLLAACEYSGPDEQQPASPAAAATPELRSFEENVDEVAALLGASPTEPGMPSDAEPAGKLSLVLAPGDYLVTGACAGTYGAKLTITGEDGVPELSYFECTDTLDRFMRHDGGPVTISAVPPTGKPSATGVKIQANPDPRASELEDLSDWSAQQLQPRLPGELRGTHRGNTVFRSTLMAEPGTYELHIVCDGTPYARLALATAAGAEIQAPVNIICEGTVLKTPVVLPTEGLDITIDPVGSPSARFAYRLVPEGAATPAG
;
A
#
# COMPACT_ATOMS: atom_id res chain seq x y z
N MET A 1 40.94 79.58 29.61
CA MET A 1 41.28 78.62 28.53
C MET A 1 40.31 77.46 28.63
N LEU A 2 39.59 77.21 27.55
CA LEU A 2 38.70 76.06 27.36
C LEU A 2 39.48 74.75 27.52
N LEU A 3 38.81 73.67 27.95
CA LEU A 3 38.85 72.34 27.29
C LEU A 3 37.83 71.38 27.95
N ALA A 4 36.74 71.16 27.21
CA ALA A 4 35.87 69.99 27.09
C ALA A 4 35.65 69.03 28.28
N ALA A 5 34.43 69.10 28.84
CA ALA A 5 33.78 67.92 29.42
C ALA A 5 33.00 67.23 28.30
N CYS A 6 33.38 65.99 27.94
CA CYS A 6 32.51 65.11 27.17
C CYS A 6 31.62 64.36 28.16
N GLU A 7 30.33 64.66 28.13
CA GLU A 7 29.28 63.85 28.76
C GLU A 7 29.31 62.44 28.14
N TYR A 8 29.52 61.43 28.99
CA TYR A 8 29.30 60.04 28.63
C TYR A 8 27.92 59.64 29.16
N SER A 9 26.89 59.88 28.35
CA SER A 9 25.57 59.26 28.54
C SER A 9 25.72 57.79 28.17
N GLY A 10 25.71 56.91 29.17
CA GLY A 10 25.62 55.46 28.95
C GLY A 10 24.33 55.12 28.19
N PRO A 11 24.32 54.06 27.37
CA PRO A 11 23.13 53.70 26.61
C PRO A 11 21.98 53.41 27.57
N ASP A 12 20.84 54.07 27.30
CA ASP A 12 19.55 53.79 27.93
C ASP A 12 19.32 52.28 28.00
N GLU A 13 18.92 51.80 29.18
CA GLU A 13 18.32 50.48 29.34
C GLU A 13 17.05 50.42 28.48
N GLN A 14 17.22 50.05 27.20
CA GLN A 14 16.14 49.62 26.35
C GLN A 14 15.66 48.29 26.89
N GLN A 15 14.59 48.38 27.68
CA GLN A 15 13.74 47.28 28.04
C GLN A 15 13.50 46.42 26.79
N PRO A 16 13.87 45.13 26.79
CA PRO A 16 13.71 44.30 25.60
C PRO A 16 12.24 44.32 25.21
N ALA A 17 11.98 44.67 23.95
CA ALA A 17 10.65 44.60 23.37
C ALA A 17 10.09 43.21 23.70
N SER A 18 8.88 43.18 24.27
CA SER A 18 8.18 41.91 24.51
C SER A 18 8.19 41.11 23.21
N PRO A 19 8.48 39.80 23.26
CA PRO A 19 8.47 38.98 22.05
C PRO A 19 7.12 39.16 21.38
N ALA A 20 7.14 39.53 20.10
CA ALA A 20 5.95 39.52 19.28
C ALA A 20 5.29 38.15 19.47
N ALA A 21 4.00 38.15 19.84
CA ALA A 21 3.23 36.93 19.91
C ALA A 21 3.49 36.15 18.60
N ALA A 22 4.02 34.93 18.72
CA ALA A 22 4.16 34.05 17.57
C ALA A 22 2.80 34.04 16.88
N ALA A 23 2.75 34.45 15.62
CA ALA A 23 1.52 34.44 14.84
C ALA A 23 0.99 33.01 14.89
N THR A 24 -0.09 32.79 15.63
CA THR A 24 -0.82 31.53 15.57
C THR A 24 -1.18 31.35 14.10
N PRO A 25 -0.81 30.24 13.44
CA PRO A 25 -1.19 30.02 12.05
C PRO A 25 -2.68 30.25 11.91
N GLU A 26 -3.10 31.13 11.01
CA GLU A 26 -4.52 31.35 10.77
C GLU A 26 -5.16 30.02 10.40
N LEU A 27 -6.23 29.66 11.12
CA LEU A 27 -7.05 28.51 10.77
C LEU A 27 -7.65 28.77 9.39
N ARG A 28 -7.22 27.96 8.40
CA ARG A 28 -7.79 27.98 7.04
C ARG A 28 -9.31 27.84 7.12
N SER A 29 -10.01 28.59 6.28
CA SER A 29 -11.45 28.49 6.08
C SER A 29 -11.84 27.16 5.45
N PHE A 30 -13.13 26.82 5.52
CA PHE A 30 -13.64 25.60 4.90
C PHE A 30 -13.44 25.65 3.38
N GLU A 31 -13.74 26.80 2.77
CA GLU A 31 -13.64 27.03 1.34
C GLU A 31 -12.20 26.84 0.84
N GLU A 32 -11.21 27.36 1.56
CA GLU A 32 -9.79 27.11 1.26
C GLU A 32 -9.43 25.62 1.33
N ASN A 33 -9.97 24.89 2.31
CA ASN A 33 -9.74 23.45 2.43
C ASN A 33 -10.47 22.66 1.32
N VAL A 34 -11.64 23.11 0.85
CA VAL A 34 -12.32 22.51 -0.31
C VAL A 34 -11.51 22.71 -1.58
N ASP A 35 -10.98 23.91 -1.81
CA ASP A 35 -10.14 24.20 -2.97
C ASP A 35 -8.83 23.39 -2.97
N GLU A 36 -8.22 23.20 -1.80
CA GLU A 36 -7.05 22.33 -1.64
C GLU A 36 -7.37 20.87 -1.98
N VAL A 37 -8.49 20.33 -1.47
CA VAL A 37 -8.97 18.98 -1.81
C VAL A 37 -9.24 18.86 -3.32
N ALA A 38 -9.86 19.87 -3.94
CA ALA A 38 -10.14 19.89 -5.37
C ALA A 38 -8.86 19.84 -6.21
N ALA A 39 -7.85 20.62 -5.80
CA ALA A 39 -6.53 20.64 -6.43
C ALA A 39 -5.82 19.28 -6.31
N LEU A 40 -5.85 18.65 -5.12
CA LEU A 40 -5.26 17.32 -4.89
C LEU A 40 -5.92 16.23 -5.75
N LEU A 41 -7.23 16.32 -5.98
CA LEU A 41 -7.97 15.36 -6.80
C LEU A 41 -7.90 15.67 -8.30
N GLY A 42 -7.39 16.84 -8.69
CA GLY A 42 -7.49 17.34 -10.07
C GLY A 42 -8.94 17.37 -10.54
N ALA A 43 -9.83 17.92 -9.71
CA ALA A 43 -11.28 18.02 -9.92
C ALA A 43 -11.75 19.45 -9.67
N SER A 44 -12.93 19.81 -10.19
CA SER A 44 -13.62 21.04 -9.78
C SER A 44 -14.26 20.89 -8.40
N PRO A 45 -14.26 21.93 -7.53
CA PRO A 45 -14.96 21.93 -6.23
C PRO A 45 -16.45 21.56 -6.29
N THR A 46 -17.07 21.67 -7.47
CA THR A 46 -18.48 21.38 -7.70
C THR A 46 -18.75 19.97 -8.25
N GLU A 47 -17.72 19.16 -8.48
CA GLU A 47 -17.89 17.80 -8.98
C GLU A 47 -18.50 16.86 -7.92
N PRO A 48 -19.27 15.83 -8.34
CA PRO A 48 -19.73 14.79 -7.42
C PRO A 48 -18.54 14.15 -6.68
N GLY A 49 -18.68 13.91 -5.38
CA GLY A 49 -17.59 13.41 -4.54
C GLY A 49 -16.82 14.51 -3.79
N MET A 50 -17.02 15.77 -4.15
CA MET A 50 -16.51 16.91 -3.41
C MET A 50 -17.35 17.23 -2.16
N PRO A 51 -16.76 17.83 -1.12
CA PRO A 51 -17.48 18.23 0.08
C PRO A 51 -18.48 19.33 -0.24
N SER A 52 -19.60 19.35 0.47
CA SER A 52 -20.66 20.35 0.30
C SER A 52 -20.86 21.15 1.58
N ASP A 53 -21.59 22.25 1.50
CA ASP A 53 -21.91 23.03 2.69
C ASP A 53 -22.72 22.25 3.74
N ALA A 54 -23.48 21.25 3.30
CA ALA A 54 -24.31 20.39 4.15
C ALA A 54 -23.50 19.34 4.91
N GLU A 55 -22.36 18.90 4.36
CA GLU A 55 -21.47 17.93 4.99
C GLU A 55 -20.02 18.14 4.51
N PRO A 56 -19.05 18.33 5.41
CA PRO A 56 -17.62 18.44 5.05
C PRO A 56 -17.02 17.14 4.49
N ALA A 57 -17.83 16.09 4.38
CA ALA A 57 -17.47 14.80 3.80
C ALA A 57 -17.58 14.82 2.28
N GLY A 58 -16.64 14.15 1.62
CA GLY A 58 -16.74 13.82 0.20
C GLY A 58 -17.57 12.56 0.04
N LYS A 59 -18.66 12.60 -0.72
CA LYS A 59 -19.49 11.42 -0.98
C LYS A 59 -19.90 11.33 -2.44
N LEU A 60 -19.77 10.13 -2.98
CA LEU A 60 -20.08 9.80 -4.35
C LEU A 60 -20.92 8.52 -4.40
N SER A 61 -22.06 8.58 -5.08
CA SER A 61 -22.90 7.41 -5.35
C SER A 61 -23.20 7.36 -6.85
N LEU A 62 -22.85 6.26 -7.50
CA LEU A 62 -23.02 6.06 -8.94
C LEU A 62 -23.22 4.59 -9.29
N VAL A 63 -23.58 4.32 -10.53
CA VAL A 63 -23.61 2.97 -11.10
C VAL A 63 -22.40 2.81 -12.01
N LEU A 64 -21.55 1.83 -11.73
CA LEU A 64 -20.37 1.50 -12.52
C LEU A 64 -20.69 0.40 -13.54
N ALA A 65 -19.97 0.42 -14.65
CA ALA A 65 -19.84 -0.73 -15.52
C ALA A 65 -18.87 -1.75 -14.88
N PRO A 66 -18.84 -3.00 -15.35
CA PRO A 66 -17.78 -3.93 -14.97
C PRO A 66 -16.41 -3.39 -15.40
N GLY A 67 -15.41 -3.46 -14.53
CA GLY A 67 -14.06 -3.01 -14.84
C GLY A 67 -13.19 -2.72 -13.63
N ASP A 68 -11.99 -2.20 -13.93
CA ASP A 68 -10.98 -1.83 -12.95
C ASP A 68 -10.95 -0.30 -12.79
N TYR A 69 -10.96 0.15 -11.54
CA TYR A 69 -11.09 1.54 -11.15
C TYR A 69 -10.02 1.94 -10.13
N LEU A 70 -9.70 3.24 -10.13
CA LEU A 70 -8.90 3.88 -9.11
C LEU A 70 -9.78 4.86 -8.34
N VAL A 71 -9.89 4.66 -7.03
CA VAL A 71 -10.56 5.56 -6.10
C VAL A 71 -9.50 6.38 -5.39
N THR A 72 -9.55 7.70 -5.57
CA THR A 72 -8.63 8.63 -4.93
C THR A 72 -9.37 9.43 -3.86
N GLY A 73 -8.89 9.37 -2.62
CA GLY A 73 -9.34 10.19 -1.51
C GLY A 73 -8.35 11.32 -1.20
N ALA A 74 -8.87 12.48 -0.82
CA ALA A 74 -8.07 13.61 -0.37
C ALA A 74 -8.73 14.29 0.84
N CYS A 75 -7.93 14.96 1.67
CA CYS A 75 -8.44 15.69 2.82
C CYS A 75 -7.58 16.91 3.16
N ALA A 76 -8.19 17.90 3.82
CA ALA A 76 -7.56 19.13 4.26
C ALA A 76 -8.20 19.64 5.55
N GLY A 77 -7.48 20.47 6.31
CA GLY A 77 -7.95 21.03 7.57
C GLY A 77 -8.14 20.00 8.70
N THR A 78 -7.52 18.82 8.59
CA THR A 78 -7.48 17.76 9.61
C THR A 78 -6.20 16.93 9.43
N TYR A 79 -5.89 16.05 10.38
CA TYR A 79 -4.73 15.15 10.30
C TYR A 79 -4.96 13.99 9.32
N GLY A 80 -6.17 13.46 9.27
CA GLY A 80 -6.49 12.32 8.43
C GLY A 80 -7.99 12.16 8.21
N ALA A 81 -8.36 11.17 7.41
CA ALA A 81 -9.72 10.85 7.07
C ALA A 81 -9.93 9.34 6.89
N LYS A 82 -11.19 8.93 6.92
CA LYS A 82 -11.62 7.56 6.68
C LYS A 82 -12.30 7.46 5.32
N LEU A 83 -11.72 6.69 4.41
CA LEU A 83 -12.33 6.27 3.15
C LEU A 83 -13.18 5.01 3.38
N THR A 84 -14.40 5.01 2.87
CA THR A 84 -15.31 3.87 2.85
C THR A 84 -15.81 3.64 1.43
N ILE A 85 -15.66 2.43 0.92
CA ILE A 85 -16.20 1.99 -0.36
C ILE A 85 -17.23 0.88 -0.06
N THR A 86 -18.40 0.95 -0.67
CA THR A 86 -19.46 -0.04 -0.49
C THR A 86 -20.07 -0.36 -1.84
N GLY A 87 -19.89 -1.60 -2.28
CA GLY A 87 -20.49 -2.14 -3.50
C GLY A 87 -21.91 -2.66 -3.28
N GLU A 88 -22.39 -3.46 -4.22
CA GLU A 88 -23.74 -4.05 -4.18
C GLU A 88 -23.93 -5.07 -3.04
N ASP A 89 -22.85 -5.75 -2.63
CA ASP A 89 -22.86 -6.71 -1.51
C ASP A 89 -23.14 -6.05 -0.14
N GLY A 90 -23.04 -4.72 -0.07
CA GLY A 90 -23.24 -3.93 1.14
C GLY A 90 -22.12 -4.07 2.18
N VAL A 91 -21.02 -4.74 1.86
CA VAL A 91 -19.89 -4.90 2.78
C VAL A 91 -18.94 -3.70 2.63
N PRO A 92 -18.72 -2.90 3.69
CA PRO A 92 -17.87 -1.72 3.58
C PRO A 92 -16.39 -2.08 3.63
N GLU A 93 -15.65 -1.67 2.61
CA GLU A 93 -14.19 -1.62 2.62
C GLU A 93 -13.73 -0.30 3.24
N LEU A 94 -12.86 -0.39 4.26
CA LEU A 94 -12.42 0.76 5.03
C LEU A 94 -10.91 0.99 4.85
N SER A 95 -10.52 2.25 4.67
CA SER A 95 -9.12 2.68 4.66
C SER A 95 -8.97 4.00 5.40
N TYR A 96 -7.85 4.18 6.09
CA TYR A 96 -7.50 5.42 6.78
C TYR A 96 -6.28 6.02 6.09
N PHE A 97 -6.26 7.35 5.96
CA PHE A 97 -5.15 8.07 5.35
C PHE A 97 -4.93 9.41 6.02
N GLU A 98 -3.69 9.90 5.93
CA GLU A 98 -3.26 11.21 6.43
C GLU A 98 -3.47 12.27 5.36
N CYS A 99 -3.81 13.50 5.75
CA CYS A 99 -4.07 14.61 4.82
C CYS A 99 -2.81 15.24 4.24
N THR A 100 -1.64 14.63 4.46
CA THR A 100 -0.39 15.06 3.84
C THR A 100 -0.34 14.69 2.36
N ASP A 101 -1.09 13.67 1.94
CA ASP A 101 -1.11 13.13 0.58
C ASP A 101 -2.51 12.62 0.21
N THR A 102 -2.70 12.25 -1.05
CA THR A 102 -3.88 11.52 -1.51
C THR A 102 -3.77 10.03 -1.18
N LEU A 103 -4.90 9.36 -1.02
CA LEU A 103 -4.99 7.91 -0.94
C LEU A 103 -5.54 7.36 -2.26
N ASP A 104 -4.73 6.57 -2.96
CA ASP A 104 -5.16 5.82 -4.13
C ASP A 104 -5.51 4.38 -3.75
N ARG A 105 -6.72 3.94 -4.14
CA ARG A 105 -7.22 2.58 -3.90
C ARG A 105 -7.68 1.95 -5.22
N PHE A 106 -6.98 0.89 -5.64
CA PHE A 106 -7.43 0.05 -6.73
C PHE A 106 -8.69 -0.73 -6.32
N MET A 107 -9.64 -0.84 -7.24
CA MET A 107 -10.89 -1.58 -7.05
C MET A 107 -11.29 -2.24 -8.36
N ARG A 108 -11.54 -3.56 -8.32
CA ARG A 108 -12.24 -4.29 -9.39
C ARG A 108 -13.72 -4.37 -9.05
N HIS A 109 -14.59 -4.03 -10.00
CA HIS A 109 -16.04 -4.00 -9.79
C HIS A 109 -16.75 -4.77 -10.90
N ASP A 110 -17.74 -5.60 -10.56
CA ASP A 110 -18.52 -6.42 -11.50
C ASP A 110 -19.65 -5.64 -12.21
N GLY A 111 -19.70 -4.33 -11.99
CA GLY A 111 -20.79 -3.44 -12.39
C GLY A 111 -21.89 -3.34 -11.34
N GLY A 112 -22.73 -2.30 -11.43
CA GLY A 112 -23.79 -2.03 -10.45
C GLY A 112 -23.53 -0.81 -9.56
N PRO A 113 -24.36 -0.58 -8.54
CA PRO A 113 -24.27 0.60 -7.68
C PRO A 113 -23.06 0.52 -6.74
N VAL A 114 -22.38 1.65 -6.59
CA VAL A 114 -21.29 1.84 -5.61
C VAL A 114 -21.52 3.13 -4.84
N THR A 115 -21.19 3.13 -3.55
CA THR A 115 -21.09 4.34 -2.72
C THR A 115 -19.69 4.46 -2.14
N ILE A 116 -19.08 5.62 -2.34
CA ILE A 116 -17.74 5.96 -1.88
C ILE A 116 -17.87 7.19 -1.00
N SER A 117 -17.25 7.19 0.17
CA SER A 117 -17.22 8.35 1.06
C SER A 117 -15.88 8.50 1.73
N ALA A 118 -15.37 9.73 1.81
CA ALA A 118 -14.30 10.13 2.69
C ALA A 118 -14.89 11.00 3.80
N VAL A 119 -14.57 10.69 5.06
CA VAL A 119 -15.12 11.41 6.22
C VAL A 119 -13.97 11.81 7.15
N PRO A 120 -13.84 13.10 7.49
CA PRO A 120 -12.86 13.56 8.47
C PRO A 120 -13.31 13.25 9.91
N PRO A 121 -12.39 13.15 10.90
CA PRO A 121 -12.74 12.94 12.30
C PRO A 121 -13.44 14.14 12.92
N THR A 122 -13.19 15.34 12.38
CA THR A 122 -13.79 16.61 12.79
C THR A 122 -14.57 17.21 11.63
N GLY A 123 -15.67 17.91 11.92
CA GLY A 123 -16.43 18.65 10.92
C GLY A 123 -15.70 19.91 10.43
N LYS A 124 -16.45 20.91 9.96
CA LYS A 124 -15.88 22.19 9.51
C LYS A 124 -14.90 22.76 10.56
N PRO A 125 -13.74 23.34 10.14
CA PRO A 125 -13.40 23.68 8.76
C PRO A 125 -12.76 22.56 7.94
N SER A 126 -12.65 21.33 8.46
CA SER A 126 -12.06 20.21 7.72
C SER A 126 -12.87 19.90 6.45
N ALA A 127 -12.20 19.41 5.41
CA ALA A 127 -12.81 19.04 4.14
C ALA A 127 -12.22 17.71 3.66
N THR A 128 -13.04 16.91 2.98
CA THR A 128 -12.59 15.66 2.34
C THR A 128 -13.30 15.50 1.02
N GLY A 129 -12.65 14.84 0.07
CA GLY A 129 -13.17 14.61 -1.27
C GLY A 129 -12.81 13.21 -1.75
N VAL A 130 -13.61 12.71 -2.68
CA VAL A 130 -13.35 11.44 -3.36
C VAL A 130 -13.52 11.61 -4.86
N LYS A 131 -12.66 10.94 -5.62
CA LYS A 131 -12.74 10.83 -7.06
C LYS A 131 -12.64 9.36 -7.45
N ILE A 132 -13.38 8.95 -8.47
CA ILE A 132 -13.24 7.64 -9.09
C ILE A 132 -12.99 7.82 -10.58
N GLN A 133 -12.10 7.02 -11.13
CA GLN A 133 -11.84 6.95 -12.56
C GLN A 133 -11.50 5.52 -12.97
N ALA A 134 -11.61 5.22 -14.26
CA ALA A 134 -11.08 3.96 -14.81
C ALA A 134 -9.58 3.87 -14.48
N ASN A 135 -9.11 2.68 -14.11
CA ASN A 135 -7.72 2.47 -13.72
C ASN A 135 -6.77 2.92 -14.86
N PRO A 136 -5.94 3.96 -14.65
CA PRO A 136 -5.04 4.46 -15.68
C PRO A 136 -3.75 3.63 -15.80
N ASP A 137 -3.41 2.82 -14.78
CA ASP A 137 -2.19 2.00 -14.76
C ASP A 137 -2.53 0.50 -14.83
N PRO A 138 -2.29 -0.18 -15.97
CA PRO A 138 -2.59 -1.61 -16.10
C PRO A 138 -1.80 -2.47 -15.10
N ARG A 139 -0.70 -1.99 -14.53
CA ARG A 139 0.09 -2.76 -13.55
C ARG A 139 -0.68 -3.06 -12.28
N ALA A 140 -1.57 -2.17 -11.83
CA ALA A 140 -2.37 -2.39 -10.63
C ALA A 140 -3.34 -3.57 -10.85
N SER A 141 -4.01 -3.59 -12.01
CA SER A 141 -4.86 -4.71 -12.45
C SER A 141 -4.08 -6.03 -12.52
N GLU A 142 -2.88 -5.99 -13.11
CA GLU A 142 -2.04 -7.18 -13.23
C GLU A 142 -1.55 -7.73 -11.89
N LEU A 143 -1.29 -6.85 -10.91
CA LEU A 143 -0.90 -7.23 -9.56
C LEU A 143 -2.07 -7.88 -8.81
N GLU A 144 -3.28 -7.33 -8.95
CA GLU A 144 -4.49 -7.93 -8.37
C GLU A 144 -4.74 -9.32 -8.98
N ASP A 145 -4.66 -9.44 -10.31
CA ASP A 145 -4.77 -10.74 -11.00
C ASP A 145 -3.76 -11.77 -10.50
N LEU A 146 -2.53 -11.33 -10.21
CA LEU A 146 -1.49 -12.20 -9.67
C LEU A 146 -1.80 -12.61 -8.23
N SER A 147 -2.26 -11.67 -7.41
CA SER A 147 -2.69 -11.91 -6.03
C SER A 147 -3.82 -12.94 -5.98
N ASP A 148 -4.88 -12.73 -6.75
CA ASP A 148 -6.05 -13.61 -6.86
C ASP A 148 -5.64 -15.02 -7.32
N TRP A 149 -4.89 -15.10 -8.41
CA TRP A 149 -4.39 -16.37 -8.91
C TRP A 149 -3.57 -17.09 -7.85
N SER A 150 -2.63 -16.41 -7.19
CA SER A 150 -1.77 -17.02 -6.17
C SER A 150 -2.56 -17.50 -4.94
N ALA A 151 -3.58 -16.74 -4.56
CA ALA A 151 -4.47 -17.05 -3.45
C ALA A 151 -5.29 -18.29 -3.74
N GLN A 152 -5.59 -18.59 -5.01
CA GLN A 152 -6.29 -19.80 -5.43
C GLN A 152 -5.35 -21.02 -5.55
N GLN A 153 -4.16 -20.86 -6.13
CA GLN A 153 -3.29 -22.01 -6.42
C GLN A 153 -2.74 -22.71 -5.16
N LEU A 154 -2.55 -21.98 -4.07
CA LEU A 154 -1.92 -22.48 -2.86
C LEU A 154 -2.90 -22.54 -1.67
N GLN A 155 -4.18 -22.87 -1.90
CA GLN A 155 -5.14 -23.08 -0.81
C GLN A 155 -5.01 -24.46 -0.15
N PRO A 156 -5.48 -24.61 1.11
CA PRO A 156 -5.80 -23.55 2.07
C PRO A 156 -4.53 -22.88 2.63
N ARG A 157 -4.66 -21.73 3.32
CA ARG A 157 -3.55 -21.19 4.12
C ARG A 157 -3.21 -22.11 5.28
N LEU A 158 -1.93 -22.41 5.48
CA LEU A 158 -1.43 -23.28 6.54
C LEU A 158 -0.77 -22.45 7.66
N PRO A 159 -0.88 -22.87 8.94
CA PRO A 159 -0.25 -22.15 10.05
C PRO A 159 1.26 -22.02 9.88
N GLY A 160 1.80 -20.83 10.16
CA GLY A 160 3.24 -20.56 10.09
C GLY A 160 3.82 -20.57 8.68
N GLU A 161 3.01 -20.64 7.63
CA GLU A 161 3.52 -20.58 6.26
C GLU A 161 4.03 -19.18 5.90
N LEU A 162 5.11 -19.12 5.13
CA LEU A 162 5.59 -17.90 4.49
C LEU A 162 5.28 -17.98 2.99
N ARG A 163 4.83 -16.88 2.38
CA ARG A 163 4.40 -16.86 0.97
C ARG A 163 5.12 -15.78 0.17
N GLY A 164 5.21 -16.02 -1.13
CA GLY A 164 5.56 -14.99 -2.09
C GLY A 164 5.02 -15.30 -3.48
N THR A 165 5.01 -14.27 -4.31
CA THR A 165 4.51 -14.32 -5.68
C THR A 165 5.39 -13.49 -6.59
N HIS A 166 5.47 -13.85 -7.85
CA HIS A 166 6.18 -13.07 -8.86
C HIS A 166 5.56 -13.25 -10.24
N ARG A 167 5.64 -12.22 -11.07
CA ARG A 167 5.32 -12.27 -12.49
C ARG A 167 6.45 -11.64 -13.27
N GLY A 168 6.89 -12.30 -14.34
CA GLY A 168 7.91 -11.76 -15.24
C GLY A 168 8.70 -12.84 -15.97
N ASN A 169 9.53 -12.38 -16.92
CA ASN A 169 10.43 -13.20 -17.74
C ASN A 169 11.91 -13.02 -17.38
N THR A 170 12.21 -12.37 -16.26
CA THR A 170 13.58 -12.16 -15.79
C THR A 170 13.86 -13.03 -14.58
N VAL A 171 15.13 -13.38 -14.38
CA VAL A 171 15.58 -14.02 -13.15
C VAL A 171 15.15 -13.17 -11.97
N PHE A 172 14.50 -13.78 -10.99
CA PHE A 172 14.15 -13.13 -9.74
C PHE A 172 14.66 -13.91 -8.55
N ARG A 173 14.94 -13.16 -7.48
CA ARG A 173 15.33 -13.70 -6.17
C ARG A 173 14.35 -13.16 -5.14
N SER A 174 13.90 -14.06 -4.26
CA SER A 174 13.08 -13.72 -3.11
C SER A 174 13.62 -14.40 -1.87
N THR A 175 13.44 -13.75 -0.72
CA THR A 175 13.89 -14.28 0.56
C THR A 175 12.68 -14.45 1.47
N LEU A 176 12.47 -15.67 1.96
CA LEU A 176 11.49 -15.98 3.00
C LEU A 176 12.21 -16.10 4.34
N MET A 177 11.94 -15.19 5.27
CA MET A 177 12.57 -15.15 6.60
C MET A 177 11.97 -16.21 7.55
N ALA A 178 12.34 -17.47 7.33
CA ALA A 178 11.99 -18.59 8.20
C ALA A 178 13.10 -18.87 9.21
N GLU A 179 12.74 -19.31 10.40
CA GLU A 179 13.71 -19.81 11.40
C GLU A 179 14.42 -21.10 10.90
N PRO A 180 15.56 -21.49 11.51
CA PRO A 180 16.16 -22.79 11.23
C PRO A 180 15.19 -23.94 11.53
N GLY A 181 15.10 -24.93 10.64
CA GLY A 181 14.15 -26.03 10.78
C GLY A 181 13.92 -26.84 9.52
N THR A 182 12.88 -27.69 9.55
CA THR A 182 12.45 -28.51 8.41
C THR A 182 11.13 -27.99 7.85
N TYR A 183 11.07 -27.89 6.53
CA TYR A 183 9.99 -27.27 5.80
C TYR A 183 9.66 -28.05 4.53
N GLU A 184 8.44 -27.87 4.03
CA GLU A 184 8.03 -28.26 2.69
C GLU A 184 7.83 -26.98 1.85
N LEU A 185 8.62 -26.80 0.80
CA LEU A 185 8.42 -25.73 -0.19
C LEU A 185 7.38 -26.20 -1.19
N HIS A 186 6.28 -25.47 -1.31
CA HIS A 186 5.31 -25.65 -2.38
C HIS A 186 5.50 -24.54 -3.40
N ILE A 187 5.64 -24.89 -4.67
CA ILE A 187 5.77 -23.94 -5.77
C ILE A 187 4.84 -24.33 -6.91
N VAL A 188 4.20 -23.32 -7.50
CA VAL A 188 3.36 -23.46 -8.69
C VAL A 188 3.73 -22.35 -9.66
N CYS A 189 3.81 -22.72 -10.92
CA CYS A 189 4.10 -21.78 -11.99
C CYS A 189 3.26 -22.10 -13.23
N ASP A 190 2.98 -21.05 -13.98
CA ASP A 190 2.16 -21.07 -15.18
C ASP A 190 2.64 -19.96 -16.14
N GLY A 191 2.27 -20.05 -17.42
CA GLY A 191 2.65 -19.07 -18.45
C GLY A 191 4.04 -19.30 -19.08
N THR A 192 4.78 -20.32 -18.64
CA THR A 192 6.01 -20.85 -19.27
C THR A 192 6.00 -22.37 -19.16
N PRO A 193 6.56 -23.16 -20.10
CA PRO A 193 6.61 -24.61 -19.95
C PRO A 193 7.59 -25.07 -18.85
N TYR A 194 8.65 -24.31 -18.58
CA TYR A 194 9.67 -24.66 -17.57
C TYR A 194 10.36 -23.44 -16.99
N ALA A 195 10.86 -23.59 -15.76
CA ALA A 195 11.70 -22.60 -15.08
C ALA A 195 12.86 -23.30 -14.37
N ARG A 196 13.97 -22.60 -14.14
CA ARG A 196 15.05 -23.10 -13.28
C ARG A 196 14.83 -22.61 -11.86
N LEU A 197 14.77 -23.52 -10.90
CA LEU A 197 14.63 -23.26 -9.47
C LEU A 197 15.93 -23.59 -8.75
N ALA A 198 16.47 -22.63 -8.02
CA ALA A 198 17.60 -22.84 -7.11
C ALA A 198 17.24 -22.35 -5.71
N LEU A 199 17.72 -23.07 -4.70
CA LEU A 199 17.46 -22.78 -3.30
C LEU A 199 18.77 -22.60 -2.55
N ALA A 200 18.85 -21.56 -1.74
CA ALA A 200 19.97 -21.30 -0.85
C ALA A 200 19.45 -20.77 0.49
N THR A 201 20.27 -20.80 1.52
CA THR A 201 20.01 -20.03 2.73
C THR A 201 20.20 -18.54 2.46
N ALA A 202 19.63 -17.65 3.26
CA ALA A 202 19.86 -16.21 3.16
C ALA A 202 21.35 -15.82 3.34
N ALA A 203 22.12 -16.67 4.04
CA ALA A 203 23.57 -16.55 4.17
C ALA A 203 24.36 -16.99 2.92
N GLY A 204 23.67 -17.48 1.87
CA GLY A 204 24.27 -17.89 0.60
C GLY A 204 24.74 -19.35 0.53
N ALA A 205 24.50 -20.16 1.56
CA ALA A 205 24.80 -21.59 1.50
C ALA A 205 23.79 -22.32 0.59
N GLU A 206 24.26 -23.05 -0.42
CA GLU A 206 23.42 -23.80 -1.34
C GLU A 206 22.64 -24.91 -0.62
N ILE A 207 21.34 -24.99 -0.90
CA ILE A 207 20.44 -26.07 -0.45
C ILE A 207 20.11 -26.97 -1.63
N GLN A 208 19.82 -26.37 -2.78
CA GLN A 208 19.51 -27.05 -4.02
C GLN A 208 20.11 -26.28 -5.20
N ALA A 209 21.01 -26.93 -5.93
CA ALA A 209 21.51 -26.43 -7.21
C ALA A 209 20.36 -26.20 -8.20
N PRO A 210 20.52 -25.34 -9.23
CA PRO A 210 19.45 -25.07 -10.20
C PRO A 210 18.90 -26.34 -10.87
N VAL A 211 17.61 -26.60 -10.71
CA VAL A 211 16.88 -27.69 -11.36
C VAL A 211 15.75 -27.16 -12.25
N ASN A 212 15.45 -27.85 -13.34
CA ASN A 212 14.28 -27.53 -14.16
C ASN A 212 13.01 -28.02 -13.47
N ILE A 213 12.05 -27.13 -13.30
CA ILE A 213 10.69 -27.45 -12.85
C ILE A 213 9.72 -27.27 -14.01
N ILE A 214 8.68 -28.12 -14.06
CA ILE A 214 7.62 -28.05 -15.07
C ILE A 214 6.57 -27.04 -14.60
N CYS A 215 6.18 -26.11 -15.48
CA CYS A 215 5.30 -24.99 -15.16
C CYS A 215 3.92 -25.13 -15.85
N GLU A 216 3.21 -26.21 -15.50
CA GLU A 216 1.89 -26.54 -16.04
C GLU A 216 0.77 -26.33 -15.00
N GLY A 217 0.93 -25.35 -14.11
CA GLY A 217 -0.05 -25.04 -13.06
C GLY A 217 -0.18 -26.10 -11.95
N THR A 218 0.70 -27.10 -11.93
CA THR A 218 0.73 -28.11 -10.87
C THR A 218 1.61 -27.65 -9.71
N VAL A 219 1.17 -27.91 -8.48
CA VAL A 219 1.96 -27.63 -7.28
C VAL A 219 3.07 -28.69 -7.14
N LEU A 220 4.32 -28.26 -7.30
CA LEU A 220 5.49 -29.03 -6.95
C LEU A 220 5.77 -28.86 -5.45
N LYS A 221 6.15 -29.96 -4.79
CA LYS A 221 6.55 -29.96 -3.38
C LYS A 221 7.98 -30.46 -3.24
N THR A 222 8.77 -29.75 -2.45
CA THR A 222 10.18 -30.06 -2.23
C THR A 222 10.52 -29.91 -0.76
N PRO A 223 11.11 -30.93 -0.11
CA PRO A 223 11.59 -30.80 1.26
C PRO A 223 12.77 -29.83 1.34
N VAL A 224 12.80 -29.01 2.38
CA VAL A 224 13.84 -28.00 2.62
C VAL A 224 14.27 -28.10 4.08
N VAL A 225 15.59 -28.20 4.29
CA VAL A 225 16.19 -28.12 5.62
C VAL A 225 16.99 -26.84 5.71
N LEU A 226 16.61 -25.97 6.64
CA LEU A 226 17.26 -24.69 6.90
C LEU A 226 18.20 -24.81 8.10
N PRO A 227 19.53 -24.79 7.90
CA PRO A 227 20.49 -24.78 9.00
C PRO A 227 20.61 -23.41 9.67
N THR A 228 20.20 -22.35 8.98
CA THR A 228 20.23 -20.96 9.42
C THR A 228 18.93 -20.28 9.02
N GLU A 229 18.67 -19.11 9.59
CA GLU A 229 17.50 -18.30 9.24
C GLU A 229 17.51 -17.91 7.74
N GLY A 230 16.33 -17.96 7.14
CA GLY A 230 16.06 -17.46 5.80
C GLY A 230 16.28 -18.47 4.67
N LEU A 231 15.29 -18.59 3.79
CA LEU A 231 15.35 -19.31 2.52
C LEU A 231 15.38 -18.30 1.36
N ASP A 232 16.44 -18.33 0.58
CA ASP A 232 16.51 -17.69 -0.72
C ASP A 232 16.02 -18.61 -1.82
N ILE A 233 15.09 -18.09 -2.62
CA ILE A 233 14.51 -18.74 -3.78
C ILE A 233 14.94 -17.94 -5.00
N THR A 234 15.66 -18.58 -5.91
CA THR A 234 16.00 -18.01 -7.22
C THR A 234 15.25 -18.77 -8.30
N ILE A 235 14.51 -18.04 -9.12
CA ILE A 235 13.75 -18.60 -10.23
C ILE A 235 14.13 -17.87 -11.50
N ASP A 236 14.49 -18.65 -12.51
CA ASP A 236 14.76 -18.19 -13.87
C ASP A 236 13.66 -18.69 -14.82
N PRO A 237 12.68 -17.84 -15.15
CA PRO A 237 11.60 -18.19 -16.07
C PRO A 237 12.13 -18.25 -17.50
N VAL A 238 11.98 -19.40 -18.17
CA VAL A 238 12.41 -19.50 -19.56
C VAL A 238 11.34 -18.92 -20.48
N GLY A 239 11.60 -17.74 -21.03
CA GLY A 239 11.06 -17.30 -22.32
C GLY A 239 9.63 -16.74 -22.35
N SER A 240 9.00 -16.35 -21.23
CA SER A 240 7.65 -15.78 -21.28
C SER A 240 7.39 -14.66 -20.27
N PRO A 241 6.96 -13.44 -20.70
CA PRO A 241 6.62 -12.34 -19.80
C PRO A 241 5.32 -12.57 -19.01
N SER A 242 4.49 -13.52 -19.46
CA SER A 242 3.29 -13.93 -18.72
C SER A 242 3.58 -15.00 -17.66
N ALA A 243 4.83 -15.42 -17.51
CA ALA A 243 5.19 -16.40 -16.49
C ALA A 243 4.87 -15.84 -15.09
N ARG A 244 4.10 -16.62 -14.34
CA ARG A 244 3.64 -16.28 -12.99
C ARG A 244 4.01 -17.41 -12.05
N PHE A 245 4.42 -17.03 -10.84
CA PHE A 245 4.93 -17.92 -9.82
C PHE A 245 4.24 -17.60 -8.50
N ALA A 246 3.79 -18.64 -7.81
CA ALA A 246 3.40 -18.55 -6.42
C ALA A 246 4.14 -19.64 -5.65
N TYR A 247 4.62 -19.30 -4.47
CA TYR A 247 5.32 -20.25 -3.62
C TYR A 247 4.96 -20.00 -2.16
N ARG A 248 5.02 -21.09 -1.39
CA ARG A 248 4.93 -21.04 0.06
C ARG A 248 5.90 -21.99 0.70
N LEU A 249 6.45 -21.60 1.84
CA LEU A 249 7.25 -22.45 2.70
C LEU A 249 6.40 -22.83 3.92
N VAL A 250 6.19 -24.12 4.13
CA VAL A 250 5.32 -24.64 5.19
C VAL A 250 6.19 -25.35 6.22
N PRO A 251 6.11 -25.02 7.52
CA PRO A 251 6.81 -25.78 8.55
C PRO A 251 6.32 -27.22 8.58
N GLU A 252 7.23 -28.19 8.45
CA GLU A 252 6.93 -29.57 8.84
C GLU A 252 6.98 -29.57 10.37
N GLY A 253 5.80 -29.54 11.01
CA GLY A 253 5.64 -29.11 12.40
C GLY A 253 6.71 -29.61 13.38
N ALA A 254 7.01 -28.76 14.37
CA ALA A 254 7.69 -29.18 15.60
C ALA A 254 7.10 -30.53 16.04
N ALA A 255 7.94 -31.57 16.08
CA ALA A 255 7.52 -32.89 16.50
C ALA A 255 6.70 -32.74 17.78
N THR A 256 5.45 -33.22 17.75
CA THR A 256 4.64 -33.36 18.95
C THR A 256 5.49 -34.11 19.98
N PRO A 257 5.79 -33.54 21.17
CA PRO A 257 6.43 -34.35 22.19
C PRO A 257 5.43 -35.46 22.53
N ALA A 258 5.82 -36.70 22.28
CA ALA A 258 5.09 -37.85 22.77
C ALA A 258 5.00 -37.72 24.29
N GLY A 259 3.80 -37.45 24.79
CA GLY A 259 3.42 -37.46 26.20
C GLY A 259 2.34 -38.50 26.41
#